data_AF-A0A8J3T090-F1
#
_entry.id   AF-A0A8J3T090-F1
#
_cell.length_a   1.000
_cell.length_b   1.000
_cell.length_c   1.000
_cell.angle_alpha   90.00
_cell.angle_beta   90.00
_cell.angle_gamma   90.00
#
_symmetry.space_group_name_H-M   'P 1'
#
loop_
_entity.id
_entity.type
_entity.pdbx_description
1 polymer ?
#
loop_
_entity_poly.entity_id
_entity_poly.type
_entity_poly.pdbx_seq_one_letter_code
_entity_poly.pdbx_strand_id
1 'polypeptide(L)'
;MAVSSGEGKAAGQDDPGRRRSARQRAGEEGLLFEGQPVSLPADVGYRGPTACAAAGITYRQLDYWARTGLVEPTVRAAHGSGSQRLYGFRDILVLKVVKRLLDTGVSLQQIRIAVHHLRARGVSDLAQITLMSDGVSVYECTSPDEVIDLLQGGQGVFGIALGRVWQEVEGSLAELPGERAETTDGPLAEHHADELARRRRARRTG
;
A
#
# COMPACT_ATOMS: atom_id res chain seq x y z
N MET A 1 -4.88 35.54 -69.90
CA MET A 1 -6.07 34.84 -70.42
C MET A 1 -5.71 33.36 -70.56
N ALA A 2 -6.58 32.44 -70.11
CA ALA A 2 -6.48 30.95 -70.11
C ALA A 2 -5.51 30.32 -69.07
N VAL A 3 -5.94 29.79 -67.90
CA VAL A 3 -6.72 28.58 -67.48
C VAL A 3 -5.95 27.25 -67.43
N SER A 4 -5.86 26.67 -66.21
CA SER A 4 -5.83 25.22 -65.87
C SER A 4 -5.76 25.11 -64.33
N SER A 5 -6.83 24.81 -63.59
CA SER A 5 -7.47 23.50 -63.26
C SER A 5 -6.63 22.54 -62.41
N GLY A 6 -7.24 22.05 -61.31
CA GLY A 6 -6.77 20.99 -60.40
C GLY A 6 -7.03 21.34 -58.92
N GLU A 7 -8.29 21.28 -58.45
CA GLU A 7 -8.86 20.17 -57.66
C GLU A 7 -8.41 20.12 -56.18
N GLY A 8 -9.39 20.24 -55.28
CA GLY A 8 -9.19 20.21 -53.84
C GLY A 8 -9.16 18.80 -53.23
N LYS A 9 -8.69 18.73 -51.99
CA LYS A 9 -9.04 17.73 -50.97
C LYS A 9 -8.83 18.40 -49.61
N ALA A 10 -9.90 18.93 -49.03
CA ALA A 10 -10.74 18.24 -48.05
C ALA A 10 -10.02 18.05 -46.71
N ALA A 11 -10.47 18.86 -45.75
CA ALA A 11 -10.19 18.79 -44.33
C ALA A 11 -10.14 17.34 -43.84
N GLY A 12 -9.05 17.00 -43.15
CA GLY A 12 -8.94 15.76 -42.39
C GLY A 12 -9.99 15.76 -41.29
N GLN A 13 -11.10 15.09 -41.58
CA GLN A 13 -12.11 14.70 -40.60
C GLN A 13 -11.43 13.83 -39.54
N ASP A 14 -11.42 14.37 -38.33
CA ASP A 14 -10.85 13.75 -37.14
C ASP A 14 -11.79 12.59 -36.73
N ASP A 15 -11.49 11.40 -37.25
CA ASP A 15 -12.33 10.20 -37.14
C ASP A 15 -12.54 9.77 -35.67
N PRO A 16 -13.78 9.86 -35.13
CA PRO A 16 -14.08 9.45 -33.77
C PRO A 16 -13.86 7.94 -33.52
N GLY A 17 -13.80 7.13 -34.58
CA GLY A 17 -13.53 5.69 -34.52
C GLY A 17 -12.09 5.37 -34.07
N ARG A 18 -11.11 6.18 -34.49
CA ARG A 18 -9.71 6.00 -34.09
C ARG A 18 -9.47 6.24 -32.60
N ARG A 19 -10.10 7.27 -32.01
CA ARG A 19 -9.98 7.55 -30.56
C ARG A 19 -10.62 6.45 -29.70
N ARG A 20 -11.73 5.85 -30.16
CA ARG A 20 -12.33 4.67 -29.49
C ARG A 20 -11.42 3.45 -29.54
N SER A 21 -10.79 3.18 -30.68
CA SER A 21 -9.85 2.06 -30.83
C SER A 21 -8.55 2.23 -30.01
N ALA A 22 -8.06 3.46 -29.85
CA ALA A 22 -6.91 3.76 -28.99
C ALA A 22 -7.26 3.64 -27.50
N ARG A 23 -8.47 4.06 -27.08
CA ARG A 23 -9.01 3.80 -25.73
C ARG A 23 -9.24 2.31 -25.46
N GLN A 24 -9.71 1.56 -26.46
CA GLN A 24 -9.90 0.10 -26.35
C GLN A 24 -8.55 -0.61 -26.26
N ARG A 25 -7.55 -0.27 -27.07
CA ARG A 25 -6.20 -0.87 -26.99
C ARG A 25 -5.45 -0.53 -25.70
N ALA A 26 -5.56 0.71 -25.21
CA ALA A 26 -4.98 1.09 -23.93
C ALA A 26 -5.72 0.46 -22.72
N GLY A 27 -7.02 0.15 -22.87
CA GLY A 27 -7.79 -0.61 -21.89
C GLY A 27 -7.52 -2.12 -21.92
N GLU A 28 -7.25 -2.67 -23.10
CA GLU A 28 -6.99 -4.10 -23.33
C GLU A 28 -5.58 -4.53 -22.90
N GLU A 29 -4.57 -3.67 -23.03
CA GLU A 29 -3.22 -3.94 -22.50
C GLU A 29 -3.14 -3.85 -20.96
N GLY A 30 -4.20 -3.39 -20.30
CA GLY A 30 -4.32 -3.34 -18.83
C GLY A 30 -5.18 -4.45 -18.20
N LEU A 31 -5.78 -5.33 -18.99
CA LEU A 31 -6.80 -6.30 -18.51
C LEU A 31 -6.44 -7.77 -18.69
N LEU A 32 -5.20 -8.11 -19.07
CA LEU A 32 -4.75 -9.49 -19.22
C LEU A 32 -4.34 -10.17 -17.90
N PHE A 33 -5.05 -9.91 -16.80
CA PHE A 33 -5.09 -10.85 -15.68
C PHE A 33 -6.47 -10.74 -15.01
N GLU A 34 -7.39 -11.62 -15.43
CA GLU A 34 -8.49 -12.06 -14.56
C GLU A 34 -7.88 -12.83 -13.38
N GLY A 35 -7.23 -12.10 -12.47
CA GLY A 35 -6.80 -12.64 -11.20
C GLY A 35 -8.02 -12.74 -10.32
N GLN A 36 -8.46 -13.96 -9.99
CA GLN A 36 -9.30 -14.21 -8.84
C GLN A 36 -8.81 -13.35 -7.67
N PRO A 37 -9.69 -12.74 -6.85
CA PRO A 37 -9.24 -12.01 -5.68
C PRO A 37 -8.40 -12.97 -4.85
N VAL A 38 -7.09 -12.74 -4.82
CA VAL A 38 -6.17 -13.48 -3.95
C VAL A 38 -6.67 -13.19 -2.56
N SER A 39 -7.35 -14.18 -1.96
CA SER A 39 -7.70 -14.12 -0.55
C SER A 39 -6.39 -14.12 0.20
N LEU A 40 -5.90 -12.92 0.53
CA LEU A 40 -4.70 -12.77 1.33
C LEU A 40 -4.89 -13.59 2.60
N PRO A 41 -3.97 -14.49 2.93
CA PRO A 41 -4.05 -15.20 4.19
C PRO A 41 -3.98 -14.16 5.31
N ALA A 42 -5.11 -13.88 5.96
CA ALA A 42 -5.22 -12.89 7.02
C ALA A 42 -4.38 -13.28 8.25
N ASP A 43 -3.92 -14.52 8.30
CA ASP A 43 -3.06 -15.13 9.31
C ASP A 43 -1.56 -14.98 9.01
N VAL A 44 -1.15 -14.52 7.82
CA VAL A 44 0.27 -14.33 7.50
C VAL A 44 0.73 -12.94 7.95
N GLY A 45 1.75 -12.96 8.80
CA GLY A 45 2.41 -11.79 9.35
C GLY A 45 3.87 -11.72 8.98
N TYR A 46 4.36 -10.50 8.80
CA TYR A 46 5.73 -10.21 8.42
C TYR A 46 6.43 -9.45 9.53
N ARG A 47 7.69 -9.84 9.79
CA ARG A 47 8.53 -9.18 10.80
C ARG A 47 8.90 -7.77 10.36
N GLY A 48 9.32 -6.95 11.33
CA GLY A 48 9.80 -5.59 11.10
C GLY A 48 10.80 -5.45 9.93
N PRO A 49 11.88 -6.25 9.84
CA PRO A 49 12.81 -6.19 8.72
C PRO A 49 12.17 -6.46 7.36
N THR A 50 11.31 -7.48 7.27
CA THR A 50 10.58 -7.84 6.04
C THR A 50 9.62 -6.73 5.64
N ALA A 51 8.85 -6.20 6.59
CA ALA A 51 7.93 -5.08 6.37
C ALA A 51 8.69 -3.81 5.91
N CYS A 52 9.85 -3.52 6.52
CA CYS A 52 10.71 -2.41 6.12
C CYS A 52 11.20 -2.55 4.68
N ALA A 53 11.67 -3.74 4.31
CA ALA A 53 12.15 -4.03 2.96
C ALA A 53 11.05 -3.87 1.91
N ALA A 54 9.88 -4.48 2.14
CA ALA A 54 8.76 -4.43 1.20
C ALA A 54 8.16 -3.02 1.05
N ALA A 55 8.08 -2.25 2.14
CA ALA A 55 7.58 -0.87 2.13
C ALA A 55 8.63 0.17 1.70
N GLY A 56 9.92 -0.19 1.69
CA GLY A 56 11.01 0.75 1.38
C GLY A 56 11.19 1.82 2.46
N ILE A 57 11.09 1.44 3.73
CA ILE A 57 11.24 2.32 4.90
C ILE A 57 12.34 1.83 5.84
N THR A 58 12.84 2.72 6.68
CA THR A 58 13.78 2.35 7.74
C THR A 58 13.06 1.75 8.94
N TYR A 59 13.77 0.93 9.72
CA TYR A 59 13.26 0.38 10.98
C TYR A 59 12.81 1.48 11.97
N ARG A 60 13.51 2.62 11.99
CA ARG A 60 13.14 3.76 12.84
C ARG A 60 11.81 4.39 12.43
N GLN A 61 11.56 4.54 11.13
CA GLN A 61 10.27 5.01 10.63
C GLN A 61 9.15 4.05 11.02
N LEU A 62 9.37 2.74 10.83
CA LEU A 62 8.43 1.71 11.26
C LEU A 62 8.11 1.79 12.75
N ASP A 63 9.13 1.83 13.62
CA ASP A 63 8.92 1.89 15.06
C ASP A 63 8.24 3.19 15.50
N TYR A 64 8.64 4.33 14.92
CA TYR A 64 8.01 5.62 15.22
C TYR A 64 6.54 5.64 14.82
N TRP A 65 6.19 5.14 13.63
CA TRP A 65 4.80 5.09 13.16
C TRP A 65 3.95 4.11 13.94
N ALA A 66 4.50 2.99 14.38
CA ALA A 66 3.82 2.06 15.28
C ALA A 66 3.59 2.66 16.67
N ARG A 67 4.59 3.31 17.25
CA ARG A 67 4.48 3.95 18.57
C ARG A 67 3.54 5.15 18.60
N THR A 68 3.41 5.87 17.48
CA THR A 68 2.52 7.04 17.36
C THR A 68 1.13 6.67 16.83
N GLY A 69 0.85 5.38 16.60
CA GLY A 69 -0.43 4.88 16.12
C GLY A 69 -0.76 5.23 14.67
N LEU A 70 0.23 5.69 13.88
CA LEU A 70 0.02 5.94 12.45
C LEU A 70 -0.17 4.63 11.68
N VAL A 71 0.69 3.63 11.93
CA VAL A 71 0.55 2.28 11.38
C VAL A 71 0.91 1.25 12.46
N GLU A 72 -0.07 0.49 12.91
CA GLU A 72 0.10 -0.53 13.95
C GLU A 72 0.06 -1.93 13.33
N PRO A 73 0.79 -2.91 13.89
CA PRO A 73 0.73 -4.29 13.44
C PRO A 73 -0.67 -4.90 13.71
N THR A 74 -1.33 -5.38 12.66
CA THR A 74 -2.67 -5.98 12.77
C THR A 74 -2.66 -7.48 13.03
N VAL A 75 -1.57 -8.18 12.67
CA VAL A 75 -1.47 -9.64 12.85
C VAL A 75 -1.03 -10.00 14.27
N ARG A 76 0.01 -9.34 14.79
CA ARG A 76 0.43 -9.52 16.19
C ARG A 76 1.04 -8.24 16.74
N ALA A 77 0.40 -7.66 17.74
CA ALA A 77 1.00 -6.58 18.52
C ALA A 77 2.04 -7.14 19.51
N ALA A 78 3.03 -6.30 19.84
CA ALA A 78 4.03 -6.65 20.85
C ALA A 78 3.41 -6.53 22.26
N HIS A 79 3.43 -7.62 23.02
CA HIS A 79 3.04 -7.72 24.42
C HIS A 79 4.28 -8.16 25.25
N GLY A 80 4.99 -7.20 25.83
CA GLY A 80 6.14 -7.47 26.70
C GLY A 80 7.45 -7.89 26.00
N SER A 81 8.45 -8.20 26.83
CA SER A 81 9.81 -8.54 26.39
C SER A 81 9.83 -9.91 25.70
N GLY A 82 10.23 -9.95 24.42
CA GLY A 82 10.33 -11.18 23.62
C GLY A 82 9.21 -11.39 22.60
N SER A 83 8.10 -10.65 22.71
CA SER A 83 7.04 -10.66 21.70
C SER A 83 7.46 -9.89 20.44
N GLN A 84 7.13 -10.42 19.27
CA GLN A 84 7.52 -9.85 17.99
C GLN A 84 6.29 -9.33 17.24
N ARG A 85 6.39 -8.06 16.80
CA ARG A 85 5.36 -7.43 15.97
C ARG A 85 5.31 -8.15 14.63
N LEU A 86 4.11 -8.58 14.25
CA LEU A 86 3.83 -9.10 12.92
C LEU A 86 2.88 -8.15 12.20
N TYR A 87 3.32 -7.68 11.03
CA TYR A 87 2.57 -6.78 10.17
C TYR A 87 1.87 -7.61 9.10
N GLY A 88 0.57 -7.39 8.90
CA GLY A 88 -0.15 -8.00 7.79
C GLY A 88 0.20 -7.34 6.47
N PHE A 89 -0.20 -7.97 5.35
CA PHE A 89 -0.06 -7.38 4.02
C PHE A 89 -0.62 -5.95 3.95
N ARG A 90 -1.80 -5.74 4.54
CA ARG A 90 -2.46 -4.44 4.57
C ARG A 90 -1.65 -3.39 5.31
N ASP A 91 -0.99 -3.74 6.40
CA ASP A 91 -0.14 -2.82 7.14
C ASP A 91 1.01 -2.37 6.25
N ILE A 92 1.64 -3.30 5.52
CA ILE A 92 2.76 -3.02 4.61
C ILE A 92 2.32 -2.14 3.44
N LEU A 93 1.14 -2.38 2.88
CA LEU A 93 0.55 -1.51 1.88
C LEU A 93 0.40 -0.07 2.41
N VAL A 94 -0.19 0.08 3.60
CA VAL A 94 -0.36 1.40 4.24
C VAL A 94 0.99 2.05 4.55
N LEU A 95 1.98 1.31 5.04
CA LEU A 95 3.35 1.80 5.27
C LEU A 95 3.96 2.39 3.99
N LYS A 96 3.81 1.69 2.85
CA LYS A 96 4.34 2.13 1.56
C LYS A 96 3.61 3.37 1.04
N VAL A 97 2.30 3.46 1.25
CA VAL A 97 1.50 4.65 0.90
C VAL A 97 1.90 5.86 1.75
N VAL A 98 2.02 5.69 3.08
CA VAL A 98 2.50 6.73 4.00
C VAL A 98 3.86 7.25 3.56
N LYS A 99 4.78 6.35 3.21
CA LYS A 99 6.11 6.69 2.69
C LYS A 99 6.02 7.54 1.42
N ARG A 100 5.22 7.12 0.43
CA ARG A 100 5.06 7.87 -0.83
C ARG A 100 4.46 9.27 -0.61
N LEU A 101 3.47 9.39 0.26
CA LEU A 101 2.89 10.69 0.60
C LEU A 101 3.92 11.62 1.28
N LEU A 102 4.71 11.09 2.22
CA LEU A 102 5.78 11.86 2.87
C LEU A 102 6.87 12.29 1.89
N ASP A 103 7.29 11.41 0.99
CA ASP A 103 8.31 11.72 -0.03
C ASP A 103 7.87 12.86 -0.96
N THR A 104 6.56 13.04 -1.14
CA THR A 104 5.97 14.15 -1.93
C THR A 104 5.72 15.42 -1.12
N GLY A 105 6.05 15.44 0.17
CA GLY A 105 5.92 16.61 1.03
C GLY A 105 4.55 16.80 1.66
N VAL A 106 3.66 15.79 1.60
CA VAL A 106 2.36 15.85 2.28
C VAL A 106 2.56 15.86 3.79
N SER A 107 1.84 16.74 4.48
CA SER A 107 1.97 16.87 5.94
C SER A 107 1.51 15.60 6.67
N LEU A 108 2.14 15.29 7.80
CA LEU A 108 1.81 14.12 8.63
C LEU A 108 0.34 14.15 9.11
N GLN A 109 -0.22 15.33 9.31
CA GLN A 109 -1.63 15.50 9.69
C GLN A 109 -2.56 15.00 8.58
N GLN A 110 -2.31 15.38 7.33
CA GLN A 110 -3.12 14.95 6.18
C GLN A 110 -2.95 13.46 5.91
N ILE A 111 -1.74 12.95 6.08
CA ILE A 111 -1.48 11.52 5.98
C ILE A 111 -2.29 10.74 7.02
N ARG A 112 -2.39 11.23 8.27
CA ARG A 112 -3.21 10.58 9.30
C ARG A 112 -4.70 10.50 8.89
N ILE A 113 -5.23 11.57 8.30
CA ILE A 113 -6.60 11.60 7.78
C ILE A 113 -6.77 10.58 6.66
N ALA A 114 -5.88 10.60 5.66
CA ALA A 114 -5.90 9.65 4.54
C ALA A 114 -5.82 8.18 5.00
N VAL A 115 -4.89 7.86 5.91
CA VAL A 115 -4.73 6.51 6.46
C VAL A 115 -5.99 6.05 7.20
N HIS A 116 -6.66 6.94 7.94
CA HIS A 116 -7.91 6.60 8.59
C HIS A 116 -9.00 6.22 7.58
N HIS A 117 -9.13 6.96 6.47
CA HIS A 117 -10.06 6.63 5.40
C HIS A 117 -9.73 5.30 4.71
N LEU A 118 -8.46 5.04 4.41
CA LEU A 118 -8.03 3.74 3.86
C LEU A 118 -8.36 2.60 4.82
N ARG A 119 -8.21 2.83 6.13
CA ARG A 119 -8.48 1.81 7.15
C ARG A 119 -9.95 1.44 7.24
N ALA A 120 -10.88 2.37 6.97
CA ALA A 120 -12.31 2.12 7.01
C ALA A 120 -12.82 1.27 5.82
N ARG A 121 -12.02 1.13 4.76
CA ARG A 121 -12.41 0.40 3.54
C ARG A 121 -11.95 -1.05 3.52
N GLY A 122 -12.72 -1.88 2.82
CA GLY A 122 -12.40 -3.27 2.56
C GLY A 122 -11.15 -3.41 1.68
N VAL A 123 -10.47 -4.54 1.82
CA VAL A 123 -9.21 -4.84 1.11
C VAL A 123 -9.41 -4.90 -0.40
N SER A 124 -10.54 -5.43 -0.86
CA SER A 124 -10.90 -5.57 -2.28
C SER A 124 -11.13 -4.22 -2.98
N ASP A 125 -11.54 -3.20 -2.24
CA ASP A 125 -11.85 -1.88 -2.81
C ASP A 125 -10.58 -1.04 -3.02
N LEU A 126 -9.49 -1.36 -2.32
CA LEU A 126 -8.22 -0.62 -2.39
C LEU A 126 -7.57 -0.69 -3.77
N ALA A 127 -7.80 -1.73 -4.56
CA ALA A 127 -7.17 -1.88 -5.87
C ALA A 127 -7.63 -0.82 -6.90
N GLN A 128 -8.87 -0.32 -6.76
CA GLN A 128 -9.46 0.66 -7.69
C GLN A 128 -9.28 2.11 -7.24
N ILE A 129 -8.66 2.33 -6.08
CA ILE A 129 -8.50 3.65 -5.49
C ILE A 129 -7.22 4.32 -6.00
N THR A 130 -7.34 5.59 -6.36
CA THR A 130 -6.21 6.49 -6.59
C THR A 130 -6.25 7.61 -5.56
N LEU A 131 -5.22 7.68 -4.71
CA LEU A 131 -5.06 8.81 -3.81
C LEU A 131 -4.46 10.00 -4.56
N MET A 132 -5.11 11.14 -4.49
CA MET A 132 -4.68 12.38 -5.16
C MET A 132 -4.33 13.41 -4.10
N SER A 133 -3.19 14.08 -4.24
CA SER A 133 -2.72 15.07 -3.27
C SER A 133 -2.24 16.34 -3.96
N ASP A 134 -2.71 17.50 -3.51
CA ASP A 134 -2.21 18.83 -3.88
C ASP A 134 -1.13 19.35 -2.89
N GLY A 135 -0.75 18.52 -1.92
CA GLY A 135 0.21 18.84 -0.85
C GLY A 135 -0.44 19.40 0.42
N VAL A 136 -1.67 19.90 0.33
CA VAL A 136 -2.45 20.45 1.44
C VAL A 136 -3.58 19.50 1.87
N SER A 137 -4.15 18.77 0.92
CA SER A 137 -5.27 17.85 1.10
C SER A 137 -5.00 16.55 0.34
N VAL A 138 -5.56 15.45 0.84
CA VAL A 138 -5.53 14.14 0.17
C VAL A 138 -6.96 13.73 -0.15
N TYR A 139 -7.20 13.46 -1.43
CA TYR A 139 -8.48 13.02 -1.98
C TYR A 139 -8.39 11.56 -2.38
N GLU A 140 -9.51 10.88 -2.30
CA GLU A 140 -9.65 9.52 -2.75
C GLU A 140 -10.50 9.51 -4.00
N CYS A 141 -9.92 9.08 -5.13
CA CYS A 141 -10.62 8.98 -6.39
C CYS A 141 -10.85 7.51 -6.74
N THR A 142 -12.08 7.17 -7.08
CA THR A 142 -12.47 5.83 -7.54
C THR A 142 -12.79 5.78 -9.03
N SER A 143 -12.89 6.94 -9.67
CA SER A 143 -13.16 7.08 -11.10
C SER A 143 -12.20 8.08 -11.78
N PRO A 144 -11.95 7.93 -13.09
CA PRO A 144 -11.18 8.90 -13.85
C PRO A 144 -11.81 10.31 -13.90
N ASP A 145 -13.14 10.40 -13.82
CA ASP A 145 -13.85 11.68 -13.88
C ASP A 145 -13.57 12.52 -12.63
N GLU A 146 -13.58 11.90 -11.44
CA GLU A 146 -13.17 12.56 -10.19
C GLU A 146 -11.73 13.09 -10.24
N VAL A 147 -10.83 12.37 -10.91
CA VAL A 147 -9.44 12.82 -11.11
C VAL A 147 -9.39 14.04 -12.02
N ILE A 148 -10.20 14.05 -13.10
CA ILE A 148 -10.28 15.17 -14.04
C ILE A 148 -10.84 16.41 -13.35
N ASP A 149 -11.88 16.26 -12.53
CA ASP A 149 -12.49 17.38 -11.81
C ASP A 149 -11.49 18.07 -10.86
N LEU A 150 -10.64 17.29 -10.19
CA LEU A 150 -9.54 17.81 -9.38
C LEU A 150 -8.49 18.57 -10.22
N LEU A 151 -8.17 18.08 -11.41
CA LEU A 151 -7.19 18.71 -12.31
C LEU A 151 -7.70 20.00 -12.96
N GLN A 152 -9.00 20.10 -13.21
CA GLN A 152 -9.61 21.27 -13.86
C GLN A 152 -9.47 22.56 -13.03
N GLY A 153 -9.23 22.45 -11.72
CA GLY A 153 -8.92 23.58 -10.85
C GLY A 153 -7.57 24.28 -11.13
N GLY A 154 -6.75 23.75 -12.06
CA GLY A 154 -5.44 24.33 -12.42
C GLY A 154 -4.35 24.10 -11.37
N GLN A 155 -4.63 23.26 -10.36
CA GLN A 155 -3.68 22.87 -9.31
C GLN A 155 -2.89 21.64 -9.76
N GLY A 156 -1.58 21.65 -9.50
CA GLY A 156 -0.74 20.46 -9.69
C GLY A 156 -1.05 19.43 -8.61
N VAL A 157 -1.42 18.22 -9.02
CA VAL A 157 -1.77 17.12 -8.12
C VAL A 157 -0.88 15.92 -8.37
N PHE A 158 -0.53 15.23 -7.30
CA PHE A 158 0.20 13.97 -7.33
C PHE A 158 -0.74 12.80 -7.05
N GLY A 159 -0.73 11.80 -7.93
CA GLY A 159 -1.57 10.61 -7.82
C GLY A 159 -0.78 9.36 -7.40
N ILE A 160 -1.32 8.61 -6.43
CA ILE A 160 -0.87 7.27 -6.04
C ILE A 160 -1.99 6.29 -6.33
N ALA A 161 -1.86 5.55 -7.43
CA ALA A 161 -2.76 4.43 -7.72
C ALA A 161 -2.46 3.27 -6.76
N LEU A 162 -3.39 2.98 -5.84
CA LEU A 162 -3.20 1.97 -4.81
C LEU A 162 -3.12 0.55 -5.39
N GLY A 163 -3.83 0.25 -6.48
CA GLY A 163 -3.70 -1.01 -7.21
C GLY A 163 -2.27 -1.28 -7.70
N ARG A 164 -1.52 -0.24 -8.11
CA ARG A 164 -0.11 -0.41 -8.48
C ARG A 164 0.78 -0.66 -7.25
N VAL A 165 0.55 0.08 -6.17
CA VAL A 165 1.30 -0.11 -4.92
C VAL A 165 1.06 -1.52 -4.36
N TRP A 166 -0.17 -2.00 -4.46
CA TRP A 166 -0.55 -3.37 -4.12
C TRP A 166 0.33 -4.39 -4.84
N GLN A 167 0.37 -4.34 -6.17
CA GLN A 167 1.16 -5.28 -6.99
C GLN A 167 2.64 -5.23 -6.65
N GLU A 168 3.19 -4.05 -6.37
CA GLU A 168 4.58 -3.93 -5.92
C GLU A 168 4.82 -4.57 -4.55
N VAL A 169 3.88 -4.44 -3.61
CA VAL A 169 3.99 -5.06 -2.28
C VAL A 169 3.85 -6.57 -2.39
N GLU A 170 2.89 -7.05 -3.18
CA GLU A 170 2.69 -8.47 -3.47
C GLU A 170 3.95 -9.10 -4.08
N GLY A 171 4.51 -8.47 -5.12
CA GLY A 171 5.76 -8.93 -5.72
C GLY A 171 6.94 -8.93 -4.74
N SER A 172 7.06 -7.89 -3.90
CA SER A 172 8.12 -7.81 -2.89
C SER A 172 7.98 -8.91 -1.84
N LEU A 173 6.76 -9.24 -1.42
CA LEU A 173 6.49 -10.22 -0.37
C LEU A 173 6.51 -11.66 -0.88
N ALA A 174 6.29 -11.90 -2.17
CA ALA A 174 6.39 -13.22 -2.78
C ALA A 174 7.80 -13.83 -2.63
N GLU A 175 8.83 -12.99 -2.57
CA GLU A 175 10.24 -13.39 -2.44
C GLU A 175 10.73 -13.41 -0.99
N LEU A 176 9.92 -12.96 -0.02
CA LEU A 176 10.34 -12.73 1.35
C LEU A 176 9.69 -13.70 2.35
N PRO A 177 10.38 -14.07 3.45
CA PRO A 177 9.81 -14.97 4.45
C PRO A 177 8.59 -14.36 5.15
N GLY A 178 7.45 -15.06 5.09
CA GLY A 178 6.25 -14.78 5.89
C GLY A 178 6.11 -15.76 7.05
N GLU A 179 5.58 -15.30 8.18
CA GLU A 179 5.27 -16.15 9.33
C GLU A 179 3.77 -16.28 9.49
N ARG A 180 3.26 -17.49 9.69
CA ARG A 180 1.88 -17.63 10.15
C ARG A 180 1.81 -17.20 11.60
N ALA A 181 0.80 -16.42 11.93
CA ALA A 181 0.44 -16.13 13.30
C ALA A 181 -0.11 -17.41 13.94
N GLU A 182 0.77 -18.30 14.37
CA GLU A 182 0.36 -19.31 15.35
C GLU A 182 -0.10 -18.54 16.59
N THR A 183 -1.36 -18.74 16.97
CA THR A 183 -1.92 -18.30 18.24
C THR A 183 -1.15 -18.97 19.36
N THR A 184 -0.03 -18.38 19.77
CA THR A 184 0.64 -18.75 21.02
C THR A 184 -0.11 -18.13 22.19
N ASP A 185 -1.36 -18.55 22.39
CA ASP A 185 -1.93 -18.66 23.73
C ASP A 185 -1.56 -20.07 24.23
N GLY A 186 -0.28 -20.25 24.49
CA GLY A 186 0.29 -21.47 25.06
C GLY A 186 1.29 -21.08 26.15
N PRO A 187 1.21 -21.64 27.37
CA PRO A 187 2.00 -21.19 28.52
C PRO A 187 3.47 -21.64 28.36
N LEU A 188 4.26 -20.91 27.59
CA LEU A 188 5.71 -21.17 27.44
C LEU A 188 6.61 -20.16 28.18
N ALA A 189 6.05 -19.12 28.80
CA ALA A 189 6.86 -18.13 29.53
C ALA A 189 7.21 -18.55 30.98
N GLU A 190 6.44 -19.43 31.62
CA GLU A 190 6.69 -19.80 33.03
C GLU A 190 7.81 -20.83 33.22
N HIS A 191 8.05 -21.72 32.25
CA HIS A 191 9.03 -22.79 32.41
C HIS A 191 10.50 -22.32 32.32
N HIS A 192 10.79 -21.29 31.52
CA HIS A 192 12.18 -20.83 31.34
C HIS A 192 12.69 -19.95 32.49
N ALA A 193 11.80 -19.17 33.13
CA ALA A 193 12.18 -18.34 34.27
C ALA A 193 12.47 -19.18 35.52
N ASP A 194 11.72 -20.28 35.73
CA ASP A 194 11.90 -21.16 36.89
C ASP A 194 13.17 -22.02 36.77
N GLU A 195 13.55 -22.46 35.57
CA GLU A 195 14.81 -23.18 35.32
C GLU A 195 16.06 -22.35 35.71
N LEU A 196 16.09 -21.06 35.32
CA LEU A 196 17.17 -20.12 35.67
C LEU A 196 17.19 -19.77 37.17
N ALA A 197 16.00 -19.65 37.79
CA ALA A 197 15.88 -19.42 39.23
C ALA A 197 16.34 -20.63 40.05
N ARG A 198 16.02 -21.87 39.61
CA ARG A 198 16.50 -23.11 40.23
C ARG A 198 18.03 -23.23 40.16
N ARG A 199 18.64 -22.93 39.01
CA ARG A 199 20.11 -22.96 38.85
C ARG A 199 20.83 -21.94 39.75
N ARG A 200 20.21 -20.78 40.02
CA ARG A 200 20.77 -19.78 40.95
C ARG A 200 20.70 -20.23 42.41
N ARG A 201 19.64 -20.94 42.82
CA ARG A 201 19.52 -21.50 44.18
C ARG A 201 20.52 -22.63 44.43
N ALA A 202 20.73 -23.49 43.43
CA ALA A 202 21.69 -24.60 43.51
C ALA A 202 23.16 -24.14 43.63
N ARG A 203 23.50 -22.91 43.21
CA ARG A 203 24.85 -22.34 43.32
C ARG A 203 25.11 -21.54 44.60
N ARG A 204 24.09 -21.28 45.44
CA ARG A 204 24.22 -20.49 46.69
C ARG A 204 24.24 -21.35 47.97
N THR A 205 24.26 -22.67 47.84
CA THR A 205 24.33 -23.63 48.95
C THR A 205 25.59 -24.49 48.85
N GLY A 206 26.74 -23.80 48.82
CA GLY A 206 28.07 -24.36 48.95
C GLY A 206 28.96 -23.39 49.70
#